data_AF-A0A9X3D5J1-F1
#
_entry.id   AF-A0A9X3D5J1-F1
#
_cell.length_a   1.000
_cell.length_b   1.000
_cell.length_c   1.000
_cell.angle_alpha   90.00
_cell.angle_beta   90.00
_cell.angle_gamma   90.00
#
_symmetry.space_group_name_H-M   'P 1'
#
loop_
_entity.id
_entity.type
_entity.pdbx_description
1 polymer ?
#
loop_
_entity_poly.entity_id
_entity_poly.type
_entity_poly.pdbx_seq_one_letter_code
_entity_poly.pdbx_strand_id
1 'polypeptide(L)'
;MTAERTPTARSAAPSSRLTAGETRLAATKAGRHARIVDLLAAHQVRSQAELQHLLADQGIEATQATLSRDLDELGAIKLRGADGGIGRYVVPEDGSPVRGVFGGTDRLSRLLAELLVSTDSSGNLAVLRTPPGAAHYLASAIDRASLPDVVGTIAGDDTIFVVAREPIDGAELARRIEGLV
;
A
#
# COMPACT_ATOMS: atom_id res chain seq x y z
N MET A 1 4.21 6.72 -42.52
CA MET A 1 3.12 7.72 -42.42
C MET A 1 1.99 7.09 -41.60
N THR A 2 2.06 7.20 -40.28
CA THR A 2 0.94 6.97 -39.37
C THR A 2 1.27 7.75 -38.11
N ALA A 3 0.49 8.80 -37.88
CA ALA A 3 0.70 9.82 -36.88
C ALA A 3 0.19 9.39 -35.49
N GLU A 4 0.95 9.84 -34.48
CA GLU A 4 0.59 10.24 -33.12
C GLU A 4 -0.77 9.85 -32.54
N ARG A 5 -0.74 9.39 -31.28
CA ARG A 5 -1.45 10.05 -30.18
C ARG A 5 -0.65 9.94 -28.87
N THR A 6 0.10 11.00 -28.57
CA THR A 6 0.62 11.31 -27.24
C THR A 6 -0.57 11.60 -26.31
N PRO A 7 -0.70 10.98 -25.12
CA PRO A 7 -1.74 11.34 -24.18
C PRO A 7 -1.40 12.69 -23.53
N THR A 8 -2.28 13.65 -23.76
CA THR A 8 -2.25 15.01 -23.22
C THR A 8 -2.20 14.97 -21.68
N ALA A 9 -1.15 15.57 -21.11
CA ALA A 9 -1.08 15.85 -19.69
C ALA A 9 -2.28 16.72 -19.29
N ARG A 10 -3.11 16.22 -18.37
CA ARG A 10 -4.16 17.02 -17.74
C ARG A 10 -3.48 18.15 -16.96
N SER A 11 -3.77 19.38 -17.36
CA SER A 11 -3.41 20.61 -16.65
C SER A 11 -3.90 20.52 -15.21
N ALA A 12 -2.96 20.55 -14.26
CA ALA A 12 -3.25 20.70 -12.84
C ALA A 12 -3.75 22.13 -12.60
N ALA A 13 -4.99 22.26 -12.13
CA ALA A 13 -5.55 23.53 -11.69
C ALA A 13 -4.74 24.10 -10.50
N PRO A 14 -4.64 25.42 -10.33
CA PRO A 14 -3.91 26.01 -9.21
C PRO A 14 -4.59 25.69 -7.87
N SER A 15 -3.80 25.26 -6.89
CA SER A 15 -4.21 24.97 -5.52
C SER A 15 -4.86 26.21 -4.87
N SER A 16 -6.19 26.22 -4.77
CA SER A 16 -6.92 27.26 -4.05
C SER A 16 -6.78 27.05 -2.54
N ARG A 17 -6.37 28.10 -1.80
CA ARG A 17 -6.32 28.06 -0.33
C ARG A 17 -7.70 27.72 0.25
N LEU A 18 -7.72 26.80 1.22
CA LEU A 18 -8.94 26.41 1.95
C LEU A 18 -9.50 27.61 2.75
N THR A 19 -10.82 27.69 2.85
CA THR A 19 -11.49 28.63 3.76
C THR A 19 -11.31 28.19 5.22
N ALA A 20 -11.48 29.11 6.17
CA ALA A 20 -11.31 28.83 7.60
C ALA A 20 -12.26 27.72 8.15
N GLY A 21 -13.37 27.45 7.46
CA GLY A 21 -14.25 26.32 7.77
C GLY A 21 -13.69 24.98 7.24
N GLU A 22 -13.15 24.97 6.03
CA GLU A 22 -12.54 23.80 5.41
C GLU A 22 -11.21 23.42 6.08
N THR A 23 -10.41 24.40 6.50
CA THR A 23 -9.18 24.14 7.28
C THR A 23 -9.48 23.44 8.60
N ARG A 24 -10.57 23.80 9.28
CA ARG A 24 -10.99 23.13 10.53
C ARG A 24 -11.42 21.68 10.31
N LEU A 25 -12.16 21.40 9.23
CA LEU A 25 -12.52 20.03 8.85
C LEU A 25 -11.29 19.22 8.45
N ALA A 26 -10.36 19.82 7.70
CA ALA A 26 -9.12 19.21 7.28
C ALA A 26 -8.11 18.98 8.43
N ALA A 27 -8.24 19.71 9.55
CA ALA A 27 -7.43 19.49 10.75
C ALA A 27 -7.82 18.21 11.52
N THR A 28 -9.02 17.67 11.28
CA THR A 28 -9.40 16.35 11.83
C THR A 28 -8.58 15.24 11.17
N LYS A 29 -8.41 14.10 11.83
CA LYS A 29 -7.69 12.95 11.25
C LYS A 29 -8.28 12.53 9.90
N ALA A 30 -9.61 12.36 9.83
CA ALA A 30 -10.31 11.96 8.60
C ALA A 30 -10.18 13.02 7.49
N GLY A 31 -10.30 14.31 7.84
CA GLY A 31 -10.10 15.39 6.87
C GLY A 31 -8.67 15.46 6.36
N ARG A 32 -7.67 15.29 7.25
CA ARG A 32 -6.26 15.27 6.86
C ARG A 32 -5.94 14.07 5.98
N HIS A 33 -6.50 12.90 6.28
CA HIS A 33 -6.38 11.70 5.46
C HIS A 33 -6.90 11.91 4.04
N ALA A 34 -8.11 12.46 3.91
CA ALA A 34 -8.68 12.80 2.60
C ALA A 34 -7.76 13.76 1.82
N ARG A 35 -7.19 14.77 2.48
CA ARG A 35 -6.26 15.72 1.85
C ARG A 35 -4.92 15.11 1.47
N ILE A 36 -4.39 14.18 2.27
CA ILE A 36 -3.18 13.43 1.92
C ILE A 36 -3.44 12.64 0.63
N VAL A 37 -4.57 11.94 0.52
CA VAL A 37 -4.94 11.19 -0.69
C VAL A 37 -5.02 12.13 -1.91
N ASP A 38 -5.74 13.24 -1.79
CA ASP A 38 -5.86 14.26 -2.86
C ASP A 38 -4.48 14.77 -3.31
N LEU A 39 -3.60 15.09 -2.36
CA LEU A 39 -2.27 15.62 -2.63
C LEU A 39 -1.37 14.59 -3.33
N LEU A 40 -1.40 13.34 -2.89
CA LEU A 40 -0.62 12.25 -3.48
C LEU A 40 -1.13 11.87 -4.89
N ALA A 41 -2.42 12.06 -5.17
CA ALA A 41 -2.99 11.89 -6.50
C ALA A 41 -2.61 13.05 -7.45
N ALA A 42 -2.56 14.28 -6.93
CA ALA A 42 -2.30 15.47 -7.73
C ALA A 42 -0.80 15.80 -7.92
N HIS A 43 0.07 15.37 -7.01
CA HIS A 43 1.49 15.76 -6.97
C HIS A 43 2.42 14.55 -6.90
N GLN A 44 3.63 14.69 -7.45
CA GLN A 44 4.69 13.68 -7.30
C GLN A 44 5.44 13.88 -5.98
N VAL A 45 4.81 13.57 -4.86
CA VAL A 45 5.38 13.78 -3.52
C VAL A 45 6.47 12.74 -3.24
N ARG A 46 7.72 13.19 -3.05
CA ARG A 46 8.92 12.34 -2.91
C ARG A 46 9.37 12.13 -1.48
N SER A 47 8.89 12.95 -0.54
CA SER A 47 9.26 12.88 0.87
C SER A 47 8.12 13.32 1.78
N GLN A 48 8.15 12.88 3.04
CA GLN A 48 7.19 13.33 4.05
C GLN A 48 7.35 14.83 4.36
N ALA A 49 8.57 15.37 4.26
CA ALA A 49 8.80 16.81 4.41
C ALA A 49 8.10 17.61 3.29
N GLU A 50 8.13 17.10 2.06
CA GLU A 50 7.40 17.71 0.94
C GLU A 50 5.87 17.63 1.17
N LEU A 51 5.36 16.49 1.63
CA LEU A 51 3.95 16.35 2.00
C LEU A 51 3.55 17.35 3.11
N GLN A 52 4.41 17.52 4.11
CA GLN A 52 4.21 18.46 5.20
C GLN A 52 4.10 19.89 4.68
N HIS A 53 4.97 20.30 3.77
CA HIS A 53 4.90 21.62 3.14
C HIS A 53 3.61 21.83 2.35
N LEU A 54 3.19 20.84 1.53
CA LEU A 54 1.95 20.92 0.76
C LEU A 54 0.70 21.03 1.64
N LEU A 55 0.70 20.35 2.79
CA LEU A 55 -0.38 20.43 3.78
C LEU A 55 -0.36 21.79 4.50
N ALA A 56 0.82 22.29 4.88
CA ALA A 56 0.98 23.60 5.51
C ALA A 56 0.51 24.74 4.60
N ASP A 57 0.76 24.66 3.29
CA ASP A 57 0.27 25.61 2.29
C ASP A 57 -1.28 25.67 2.22
N GLN A 58 -1.95 24.61 2.69
CA GLN A 58 -3.41 24.54 2.83
C GLN A 58 -3.90 24.84 4.26
N GLY A 59 -2.99 25.23 5.17
CA GLY A 59 -3.28 25.51 6.57
C GLY A 59 -3.43 24.27 7.45
N ILE A 60 -2.95 23.12 7.00
CA ILE A 60 -3.02 21.84 7.74
C ILE A 60 -1.64 21.56 8.34
N GLU A 61 -1.51 21.79 9.65
CA GLU A 61 -0.29 21.49 10.40
C GLU A 61 -0.25 20.00 10.78
N ALA A 62 0.87 19.34 10.50
CA ALA A 62 1.12 17.96 10.91
C ALA A 62 2.61 17.75 11.16
N THR A 63 2.96 16.96 12.17
CA THR A 63 4.36 16.59 12.43
C THR A 63 4.78 15.45 11.50
N GLN A 64 6.09 15.25 11.33
CA GLN A 64 6.61 14.09 10.59
C GLN A 64 6.13 12.77 11.20
N ALA A 65 6.06 12.65 12.53
CA ALA A 65 5.56 11.45 13.20
C ALA A 65 4.06 11.20 12.92
N THR A 66 3.26 12.26 12.87
CA THR A 66 1.85 12.19 12.48
C THR A 66 1.70 11.74 11.03
N LEU A 67 2.46 12.34 10.11
CA LEU A 67 2.40 12.00 8.69
C LEU A 67 2.89 10.58 8.41
N SER A 68 3.90 10.10 9.15
CA SER A 68 4.32 8.71 9.04
C SER A 68 3.17 7.75 9.37
N ARG A 69 2.52 7.96 10.52
CA ARG A 69 1.38 7.13 10.93
C ARG A 69 0.20 7.24 9.96
N ASP A 70 -0.12 8.44 9.50
CA ASP A 70 -1.22 8.65 8.56
C ASP A 70 -0.95 7.95 7.21
N LEU A 71 0.28 8.03 6.69
CA LEU A 71 0.68 7.31 5.48
C LEU A 71 0.62 5.79 5.67
N ASP A 72 1.07 5.29 6.82
CA ASP A 72 1.00 3.86 7.15
C ASP A 72 -0.46 3.37 7.23
N GLU A 73 -1.34 4.13 7.88
CA GLU A 73 -2.76 3.81 8.01
C GLU A 73 -3.51 3.88 6.68
N LEU A 74 -3.15 4.84 5.83
CA LEU A 74 -3.66 4.95 4.45
C LEU A 74 -3.09 3.87 3.52
N GLY A 75 -2.09 3.10 3.95
CA GLY A 75 -1.41 2.13 3.09
C GLY A 75 -0.62 2.80 1.96
N ALA A 76 -0.15 4.03 2.18
CA ALA A 76 0.65 4.75 1.22
C ALA A 76 2.02 4.06 1.04
N ILE A 77 2.43 3.88 -0.20
CA ILE A 77 3.68 3.23 -0.56
C ILE A 77 4.56 4.14 -1.40
N LYS A 78 5.88 4.00 -1.23
CA LYS A 78 6.86 4.77 -2.01
C LYS A 78 7.28 3.98 -3.25
N LEU A 79 6.70 4.32 -4.39
CA LEU A 79 7.10 3.76 -5.68
C LEU A 79 8.48 4.23 -6.06
N ARG A 80 9.38 3.32 -6.44
CA ARG A 80 10.60 3.68 -7.17
C ARG A 80 10.29 3.69 -8.66
N GLY A 81 10.85 4.64 -9.41
CA GLY A 81 10.74 4.63 -10.87
C GLY A 81 11.40 3.37 -11.43
N ALA A 82 10.92 2.88 -12.59
CA ALA A 82 11.42 1.68 -13.26
C ALA A 82 12.95 1.69 -13.47
N ASP A 83 13.55 2.88 -13.52
CA ASP A 83 14.98 3.10 -13.76
C ASP A 83 15.77 3.46 -12.49
N GLY A 84 15.22 3.20 -11.30
CA GLY A 84 15.81 3.63 -10.02
C GLY A 84 15.63 5.13 -9.71
N GLY A 85 14.74 5.80 -10.45
CA GLY A 85 14.42 7.22 -10.27
C GLY A 85 13.79 7.58 -8.92
N ILE A 86 13.78 8.88 -8.60
CA ILE A 86 13.33 9.42 -7.32
C ILE A 86 11.91 8.97 -7.02
N GLY A 87 11.76 8.19 -5.94
CA GLY A 87 10.49 7.55 -5.64
C GLY A 87 9.42 8.50 -5.12
N ARG A 88 8.15 8.22 -5.43
CA ARG A 88 6.98 9.02 -5.01
C ARG A 88 6.02 8.21 -4.14
N TYR A 89 5.35 8.87 -3.21
CA TYR A 89 4.25 8.29 -2.46
C TYR A 89 3.00 8.16 -3.32
N VAL A 90 2.31 7.03 -3.20
CA VAL A 90 0.98 6.79 -3.75
C VAL A 90 0.15 6.04 -2.73
N VAL A 91 -1.16 6.25 -2.73
CA VAL A 91 -2.12 5.39 -2.00
C VAL A 91 -2.75 4.49 -3.05
N PRO A 92 -2.54 3.16 -3.00
CA PRO A 92 -3.22 2.24 -3.91
C PRO A 92 -4.73 2.31 -3.69
N GLU A 93 -5.51 2.39 -4.77
CA GLU A 93 -6.96 2.17 -4.66
C GLU A 93 -7.21 0.67 -4.43
N ASP A 94 -8.16 0.34 -3.56
CA ASP A 94 -8.55 -1.05 -3.28
C ASP A 94 -8.80 -1.80 -4.60
N GLY A 95 -8.05 -2.88 -4.84
CA GLY A 95 -8.13 -3.69 -6.07
C GLY A 95 -7.16 -3.32 -7.19
N SER A 96 -6.29 -2.31 -7.01
CA SER A 96 -5.27 -1.92 -8.00
C SER A 96 -3.83 -2.16 -7.49
N PRO A 97 -3.27 -3.37 -7.65
CA PRO A 97 -1.91 -3.65 -7.22
C PRO A 97 -0.92 -2.79 -8.03
N VAL A 98 -0.20 -1.90 -7.34
CA VAL A 98 0.86 -1.12 -7.99
C VAL A 98 2.07 -2.02 -8.17
N ARG A 99 2.29 -2.47 -9.41
CA ARG A 99 3.44 -3.28 -9.79
C ARG A 99 4.75 -2.51 -9.50
N GLY A 100 5.68 -3.14 -8.76
CA GLY A 100 7.05 -2.63 -8.55
C GLY A 100 7.34 -2.00 -7.17
N VAL A 101 6.49 -2.22 -6.17
CA VAL A 101 6.71 -1.71 -4.81
C VAL A 101 7.35 -2.77 -3.93
N PHE A 102 8.51 -2.45 -3.35
CA PHE A 102 9.06 -3.17 -2.19
C PHE A 102 8.84 -2.26 -0.97
N GLY A 103 7.92 -2.64 -0.09
CA GLY A 103 7.54 -1.84 1.08
C GLY A 103 6.36 -2.39 1.90
N GLY A 104 5.54 -3.28 1.33
CA GLY A 104 4.49 -3.99 2.09
C GLY A 104 5.00 -5.15 2.95
N THR A 105 6.27 -5.56 2.76
CA THR A 105 6.89 -6.66 3.49
C THR A 105 7.04 -6.38 4.97
N ASP A 106 7.36 -5.16 5.42
CA ASP A 106 7.58 -4.91 6.87
C ASP A 106 6.29 -5.10 7.69
N ARG A 107 5.15 -4.62 7.17
CA ARG A 107 3.84 -4.87 7.80
C ARG A 107 3.47 -6.35 7.73
N LEU A 108 3.73 -7.00 6.59
CA LEU A 108 3.45 -8.42 6.41
C LEU A 108 4.30 -9.27 7.38
N SER A 109 5.60 -9.07 7.45
CA SER A 109 6.54 -9.74 8.36
C SER A 109 6.09 -9.63 9.81
N ARG A 110 5.71 -8.43 10.27
CA ARG A 110 5.18 -8.24 11.63
C ARG A 110 3.89 -9.03 11.88
N LEU A 111 2.97 -9.02 10.91
CA LEU A 111 1.70 -9.76 11.05
C LEU A 111 1.90 -11.27 10.93
N LEU A 112 2.85 -11.74 10.12
CA LEU A 112 3.22 -13.15 10.07
C LEU A 112 3.84 -13.58 11.41
N ALA A 113 4.75 -12.79 11.97
CA ALA A 113 5.35 -13.07 13.28
C ALA A 113 4.31 -13.15 14.42
N GLU A 114 3.22 -12.38 14.31
CA GLU A 114 2.16 -12.32 15.32
C GLU A 114 1.05 -13.37 15.11
N LEU A 115 0.68 -13.64 13.86
CA LEU A 115 -0.56 -14.36 13.52
C LEU A 115 -0.34 -15.67 12.78
N LEU A 116 0.87 -15.96 12.26
CA LEU A 116 1.12 -17.22 11.59
C LEU A 116 1.36 -18.32 12.62
N VAL A 117 0.45 -19.30 12.65
CA VAL A 117 0.52 -20.45 13.57
C VAL A 117 1.28 -21.61 12.92
N SER A 118 0.98 -21.90 11.65
CA SER A 118 1.67 -22.93 10.88
C SER A 118 1.46 -22.75 9.38
N THR A 119 2.29 -23.42 8.59
CA THR A 119 2.12 -23.56 7.14
C THR A 119 2.01 -25.03 6.73
N ASP A 120 1.33 -25.28 5.62
CA ASP A 120 1.29 -26.54 4.90
C ASP A 120 1.13 -26.25 3.39
N SER A 121 1.15 -27.25 2.53
CA SER A 121 1.00 -27.05 1.08
C SER A 121 0.42 -28.24 0.33
N SER A 122 -0.21 -27.97 -0.81
CA SER A 122 -0.65 -28.99 -1.76
C SER A 122 -0.69 -28.44 -3.18
N GLY A 123 0.03 -29.06 -4.11
CA GLY A 123 0.14 -28.57 -5.48
C GLY A 123 0.66 -27.13 -5.53
N ASN A 124 -0.09 -26.21 -6.13
CA ASN A 124 0.23 -24.79 -6.18
C ASN A 124 -0.37 -23.97 -5.02
N LEU A 125 -0.88 -24.62 -3.96
CA LEU A 125 -1.45 -23.93 -2.80
C LEU A 125 -0.48 -23.99 -1.62
N ALA A 126 -0.18 -22.82 -1.06
CA ALA A 126 0.27 -22.71 0.33
C ALA A 126 -0.95 -22.51 1.23
N VAL A 127 -0.99 -23.22 2.35
CA VAL A 127 -2.05 -23.15 3.35
C VAL A 127 -1.47 -22.60 4.62
N LEU A 128 -1.98 -21.46 5.08
CA LEU A 128 -1.53 -20.80 6.31
C LEU A 128 -2.60 -20.95 7.39
N ARG A 129 -2.19 -21.25 8.63
CA ARG A 129 -3.06 -21.27 9.79
C ARG A 129 -2.83 -20.05 10.66
N THR A 130 -3.91 -19.52 11.22
CA THR A 130 -3.91 -18.37 12.13
C THR A 130 -4.71 -18.68 13.40
N PRO A 131 -4.68 -17.82 14.44
CA PRO A 131 -5.69 -17.87 15.48
C PRO A 131 -7.10 -17.65 14.89
N PRO A 132 -8.17 -18.04 15.63
CA PRO A 132 -9.55 -17.80 15.22
C PRO A 132 -9.82 -16.33 14.90
N GLY A 133 -10.52 -16.07 13.80
CA GLY A 133 -10.89 -14.74 13.31
C GLY A 133 -9.76 -13.89 12.72
N ALA A 134 -8.53 -14.39 12.65
CA ALA A 134 -7.37 -13.61 12.17
C ALA A 134 -7.06 -13.79 10.68
N ALA A 135 -7.61 -14.81 10.02
CA ALA A 135 -7.19 -15.18 8.66
C ALA A 135 -7.45 -14.07 7.64
N HIS A 136 -8.63 -13.43 7.66
CA HIS A 136 -8.94 -12.32 6.76
C HIS A 136 -7.97 -11.13 6.93
N TYR A 137 -7.55 -10.84 8.16
CA TYR A 137 -6.65 -9.73 8.43
C TYR A 137 -5.24 -9.98 7.90
N LEU A 138 -4.72 -11.20 8.09
CA LEU A 138 -3.43 -11.59 7.55
C LEU A 138 -3.45 -11.71 6.02
N ALA A 139 -4.51 -12.30 5.44
CA ALA A 139 -4.68 -12.39 3.98
C ALA A 139 -4.67 -11.01 3.30
N SER A 140 -5.37 -10.03 3.88
CA SER A 140 -5.34 -8.65 3.39
C SER A 140 -3.92 -8.05 3.39
N ALA A 141 -3.08 -8.42 4.37
CA ALA A 141 -1.68 -7.99 4.39
C ALA A 141 -0.87 -8.65 3.27
N ILE A 142 -1.10 -9.93 2.99
CA ILE A 142 -0.45 -10.66 1.89
C ILE A 142 -0.82 -10.02 0.54
N ASP A 143 -2.10 -9.74 0.31
CA ASP A 143 -2.56 -9.12 -0.94
C ASP A 143 -1.93 -7.73 -1.14
N ARG A 144 -1.90 -6.90 -0.08
CA ARG A 144 -1.29 -5.56 -0.11
C ARG A 144 0.23 -5.61 -0.30
N ALA A 145 0.89 -6.68 0.15
CA ALA A 145 2.32 -6.86 -0.09
C ALA A 145 2.65 -7.14 -1.56
N SER A 146 1.66 -7.52 -2.38
CA SER A 146 1.80 -7.71 -3.83
C SER A 146 3.00 -8.58 -4.20
N LEU A 147 3.19 -9.68 -3.46
CA LEU A 147 4.30 -10.61 -3.66
C LEU A 147 4.26 -11.15 -5.10
N PRO A 148 5.38 -11.10 -5.85
CA PRO A 148 5.40 -11.46 -7.27
C PRO A 148 4.99 -12.92 -7.52
N ASP A 149 5.33 -13.79 -6.56
CA ASP A 149 5.08 -15.22 -6.59
C ASP A 149 3.65 -15.61 -6.16
N VAL A 150 2.82 -14.64 -5.76
CA VAL A 150 1.44 -14.89 -5.34
C VAL A 150 0.49 -14.49 -6.47
N VAL A 151 -0.46 -15.37 -6.79
CA VAL A 151 -1.59 -15.08 -7.68
C VAL A 151 -2.70 -14.36 -6.93
N GLY A 152 -3.00 -14.81 -5.71
CA GLY A 152 -3.97 -14.20 -4.81
C GLY A 152 -4.22 -15.06 -3.58
N THR A 153 -5.07 -14.57 -2.68
CA THR A 153 -5.46 -15.26 -1.43
C THR A 153 -6.97 -15.45 -1.30
N ILE A 154 -7.37 -16.49 -0.56
CA ILE A 154 -8.74 -16.68 -0.06
C ILE A 154 -8.62 -17.03 1.43
N ALA A 155 -9.33 -16.29 2.28
CA ALA A 155 -9.36 -16.51 3.72
C ALA A 155 -10.70 -17.07 4.19
N GLY A 156 -10.64 -18.03 5.11
CA GLY A 156 -11.73 -18.40 6.01
C GLY A 156 -11.57 -17.69 7.36
N ASP A 157 -11.89 -18.39 8.45
CA ASP A 157 -11.78 -17.84 9.82
C ASP A 157 -10.34 -17.94 10.38
N ASP A 158 -9.73 -19.11 10.29
CA ASP A 158 -8.42 -19.45 10.86
C ASP A 158 -7.44 -20.05 9.82
N THR A 159 -7.82 -20.00 8.55
CA THR A 159 -7.11 -20.66 7.45
C THR A 159 -7.10 -19.77 6.21
N ILE A 160 -5.95 -19.66 5.56
CA ILE A 160 -5.76 -18.90 4.32
C ILE A 160 -5.20 -19.83 3.25
N PHE A 161 -5.80 -19.83 2.07
CA PHE A 161 -5.22 -20.41 0.88
C PHE A 161 -4.52 -19.32 0.07
N VAL A 162 -3.25 -19.54 -0.23
CA VAL A 162 -2.43 -18.66 -1.05
C VAL A 162 -2.05 -19.43 -2.32
N VAL A 163 -2.47 -18.90 -3.47
CA VAL A 163 -2.19 -19.53 -4.77
C VAL A 163 -0.82 -19.07 -5.26
N ALA A 164 0.09 -20.03 -5.43
CA ALA A 164 1.40 -19.81 -6.01
C ALA A 164 1.31 -19.56 -7.52
N ARG A 165 2.10 -18.58 -7.97
CA ARG A 165 2.31 -18.31 -9.39
C ARG A 165 3.36 -19.27 -9.91
N GLU A 166 3.03 -19.95 -11.00
CA GLU A 166 3.99 -20.79 -11.71
C GLU A 166 5.24 -19.98 -12.09
N PRO A 167 6.44 -20.59 -12.01
CA PRO A 167 6.68 -22.04 -11.89
C PRO A 167 6.84 -22.56 -10.45
N ILE A 168 6.68 -21.74 -9.41
CA ILE A 168 6.85 -22.22 -8.04
C ILE A 168 5.62 -23.01 -7.58
N ASP A 169 5.85 -24.00 -6.72
CA ASP A 169 4.78 -24.76 -6.06
C ASP A 169 4.39 -24.14 -4.70
N GLY A 170 3.33 -24.67 -4.10
CA GLY A 170 2.85 -24.23 -2.80
C GLY A 170 3.88 -24.44 -1.68
N ALA A 171 4.73 -25.47 -1.78
CA ALA A 171 5.73 -25.78 -0.77
C ALA A 171 6.89 -24.76 -0.76
N GLU A 172 7.36 -24.37 -1.94
CA GLU A 172 8.31 -23.27 -2.10
C GLU A 172 7.70 -21.94 -1.65
N LEU A 173 6.44 -21.66 -1.99
CA LEU A 173 5.76 -20.44 -1.54
C LEU A 173 5.62 -20.39 -0.01
N ALA A 174 5.23 -21.50 0.63
CA ALA A 174 5.13 -21.59 2.09
C ALA A 174 6.48 -21.29 2.77
N ARG A 175 7.57 -21.89 2.30
CA ARG A 175 8.93 -21.60 2.81
C ARG A 175 9.34 -20.16 2.62
N ARG A 176 8.97 -19.53 1.50
CA ARG A 176 9.25 -18.10 1.28
C ARG A 176 8.49 -17.23 2.27
N ILE A 177 7.22 -17.54 2.55
CA ILE A 177 6.41 -16.82 3.54
C ILE A 177 6.97 -17.00 4.95
N GLU A 178 7.39 -18.21 5.33
CA GLU A 178 8.06 -18.45 6.61
C GLU A 178 9.36 -17.66 6.75
N GLY A 179 10.13 -17.54 5.67
CA GLY A 179 11.37 -16.75 5.66
C GLY A 179 11.18 -15.23 5.75
N LEU A 180 9.94 -14.73 5.77
CA LEU A 180 9.64 -13.32 6.01
C LEU A 180 9.49 -13.00 7.51
N VAL A 181 9.43 -14.01 8.38
CA VAL A 181 9.35 -13.86 9.84
C VAL A 181 10.74 -13.62 10.43
#